data_AF-A0A200JDH4-F1
#
_entry.id   AF-A0A200JDH4-F1
#
_cell.length_a   1.000
_cell.length_b   1.000
_cell.length_c   1.000
_cell.angle_alpha   90.00
_cell.angle_beta   90.00
_cell.angle_gamma   90.00
#
_symmetry.space_group_name_H-M   'P 1'
#
loop_
_entity.id
_entity.type
_entity.pdbx_description
1 polymer ?
#
loop_
_entity_poly.entity_id
_entity_poly.type
_entity_poly.pdbx_seq_one_letter_code
_entity_poly.pdbx_strand_id
1 'polypeptide(L)'
;MRYHQATNLGDRDSDGIVEGYYLLNETSQQLEAIEQTENIEKTRKNIRELAAKLSSFGVRYADPRLSVEGQQLLNRYYSQMKELGLNLNNQSIESLKGKETYDIYMSDIKKGQMMQKKVFDYFKVNEGALQQKK
;
A
#
# COMPACT_ATOMS: atom_id res chain seq x y z
N MET A 1 2.41 -1.97 -22.44
CA MET A 1 0.99 -2.08 -22.83
C MET A 1 0.11 -1.79 -21.61
N ARG A 2 -0.57 -0.64 -21.59
CA ARG A 2 -1.49 -0.21 -20.51
C ARG A 2 -2.91 -0.71 -20.86
N TYR A 3 -3.42 -1.68 -20.11
CA TYR A 3 -4.81 -2.10 -20.20
C TYR A 3 -5.66 -1.11 -19.40
N HIS A 4 -6.15 -0.07 -20.08
CA HIS A 4 -7.25 0.74 -19.60
C HIS A 4 -8.54 -0.02 -19.90
N GLN A 5 -8.90 -1.02 -19.07
CA GLN A 5 -10.30 -1.43 -19.05
C GLN A 5 -11.09 -0.30 -18.41
N ALA A 6 -12.18 0.09 -19.07
CA ALA A 6 -13.01 1.24 -18.74
C ALA A 6 -13.51 1.16 -17.30
N THR A 7 -12.79 1.85 -16.44
CA THR A 7 -13.21 2.27 -15.11
C THR A 7 -13.28 3.80 -15.22
N ASN A 8 -14.20 4.46 -14.53
CA ASN A 8 -14.22 5.94 -14.52
C ASN A 8 -12.98 6.54 -13.81
N LEU A 9 -11.92 5.77 -13.57
CA LEU A 9 -10.65 6.21 -12.97
C LEU A 9 -9.81 6.97 -14.00
N GLY A 10 -9.37 8.16 -13.62
CA GLY A 10 -8.29 8.83 -14.33
C GLY A 10 -6.96 8.09 -14.18
N ASP A 11 -5.99 8.42 -15.05
CA ASP A 11 -4.66 7.80 -15.05
C ASP A 11 -3.95 7.92 -13.69
N ARG A 12 -4.06 9.09 -13.03
CA ARG A 12 -3.42 9.33 -11.73
C ARG A 12 -3.92 8.42 -10.63
N ASP A 13 -5.23 8.14 -10.62
CA ASP A 13 -5.84 7.25 -9.65
C ASP A 13 -5.55 5.79 -9.98
N SER A 14 -5.60 5.43 -11.26
CA SER A 14 -5.20 4.09 -11.73
C SER A 14 -3.76 3.77 -11.33
N ASP A 15 -2.83 4.69 -11.57
CA ASP A 15 -1.43 4.53 -11.20
C ASP A 15 -1.26 4.45 -9.66
N GLY A 16 -1.98 5.27 -8.89
CA GLY A 16 -1.92 5.23 -7.42
C GLY A 16 -2.45 3.91 -6.83
N ILE A 17 -3.53 3.39 -7.40
CA ILE A 17 -4.13 2.10 -7.02
C ILE A 17 -3.16 0.94 -7.30
N VAL A 18 -2.55 0.92 -8.49
CA VAL A 18 -1.58 -0.13 -8.86
C VAL A 18 -0.31 -0.04 -8.02
N GLU A 19 0.24 1.16 -7.84
CA GLU A 19 1.42 1.37 -7.00
C GLU A 19 1.16 0.88 -5.57
N GLY A 20 0.03 1.26 -4.99
CA GLY A 20 -0.28 0.92 -3.62
C GLY A 20 -0.50 -0.58 -3.40
N TYR A 21 -1.08 -1.29 -4.38
CA TYR A 21 -1.15 -2.76 -4.38
C TYR A 21 0.24 -3.41 -4.22
N TYR A 22 1.21 -2.97 -5.02
CA TYR A 22 2.57 -3.51 -4.92
C TYR A 22 3.27 -3.10 -3.62
N LEU A 23 3.09 -1.86 -3.17
CA LEU A 23 3.69 -1.39 -1.93
C LEU A 23 3.18 -2.18 -0.71
N LEU A 24 1.88 -2.46 -0.61
CA LEU A 24 1.32 -3.26 0.49
C LEU A 24 1.91 -4.68 0.50
N ASN A 25 1.98 -5.31 -0.67
CA ASN A 25 2.50 -6.66 -0.79
C ASN A 25 4.00 -6.72 -0.50
N GLU A 26 4.78 -5.79 -1.02
CA GLU A 26 6.23 -5.72 -0.78
C GLU A 26 6.51 -5.40 0.70
N THR A 27 5.74 -4.52 1.33
CA THR A 27 5.88 -4.22 2.77
C THR A 27 5.60 -5.46 3.62
N SER A 28 4.53 -6.22 3.31
CA SER A 28 4.24 -7.50 3.97
C SER A 28 5.44 -8.45 3.86
N GLN A 29 5.96 -8.62 2.65
CA GLN A 29 7.09 -9.53 2.37
C GLN A 29 8.37 -9.10 3.09
N GLN A 30 8.67 -7.79 3.12
CA GLN A 30 9.83 -7.29 3.85
C GLN A 30 9.67 -7.51 5.36
N LEU A 31 8.48 -7.29 5.95
CA LEU A 31 8.24 -7.54 7.38
C LEU A 31 8.38 -9.03 7.73
N GLU A 32 7.80 -9.93 6.92
CA GLU A 32 7.94 -11.38 7.09
C GLU A 32 9.40 -11.85 7.04
N ALA A 33 10.23 -11.19 6.23
CA ALA A 33 11.65 -11.51 6.10
C ALA A 33 12.55 -10.93 7.21
N ILE A 34 12.04 -10.06 8.09
CA ILE A 34 12.85 -9.41 9.14
C ILE A 34 13.48 -10.43 10.09
N GLU A 35 12.72 -11.46 10.51
CA GLU A 35 13.21 -12.46 11.47
C GLU A 35 14.44 -13.22 10.94
N GLN A 36 14.50 -13.43 9.62
CA GLN A 36 15.52 -14.23 8.96
C GLN A 36 16.67 -13.39 8.38
N THR A 37 16.61 -12.06 8.49
CA THR A 37 17.63 -11.21 7.86
C THR A 37 18.95 -11.22 8.62
N GLU A 38 20.02 -11.54 7.89
CA GLU A 38 21.41 -11.36 8.34
C GLU A 38 21.94 -9.96 8.00
N ASN A 39 21.25 -9.21 7.13
CA ASN A 39 21.65 -7.87 6.70
C ASN A 39 20.65 -6.80 7.18
N ILE A 40 20.76 -6.47 8.46
CA ILE A 40 19.90 -5.49 9.15
C ILE A 40 19.89 -4.14 8.44
N GLU A 41 21.04 -3.65 7.96
CA GLU A 41 21.14 -2.35 7.29
C GLU A 41 20.38 -2.32 5.96
N LYS A 42 20.49 -3.40 5.15
CA LYS A 42 19.72 -3.52 3.91
C LYS A 42 18.22 -3.59 4.20
N THR A 43 17.79 -4.39 5.17
CA THR A 43 16.38 -4.49 5.57
C THR A 43 15.85 -3.14 6.07
N ARG A 44 16.62 -2.43 6.90
CA ARG A 44 16.28 -1.08 7.38
C ARG A 44 16.11 -0.10 6.23
N LYS A 45 17.02 -0.12 5.25
CA LYS A 45 16.93 0.73 4.06
C LYS A 45 15.67 0.42 3.25
N ASN A 46 15.39 -0.85 2.96
CA ASN A 46 14.21 -1.27 2.20
C ASN A 46 12.90 -0.82 2.87
N ILE A 47 12.78 -1.03 4.19
CA ILE A 47 11.58 -0.64 4.94
C ILE A 47 11.41 0.88 4.93
N ARG A 48 12.49 1.65 5.10
CA ARG A 48 12.43 3.12 5.00
C ARG A 48 12.01 3.60 3.62
N GLU A 49 12.51 2.97 2.55
CA GLU A 49 12.11 3.29 1.18
C GLU A 49 10.61 3.00 0.94
N LEU A 50 10.12 1.86 1.42
CA LEU A 50 8.70 1.51 1.34
C LEU A 50 7.83 2.47 2.17
N ALA A 51 8.25 2.77 3.40
CA ALA A 51 7.57 3.71 4.29
C ALA A 51 7.47 5.12 3.67
N ALA A 52 8.54 5.59 3.02
CA ALA A 52 8.54 6.87 2.30
C ALA A 52 7.56 6.88 1.12
N LYS A 53 7.55 5.82 0.31
CA LYS A 53 6.61 5.69 -0.81
C LYS A 53 5.16 5.64 -0.34
N LEU A 54 4.87 4.87 0.71
CA LEU A 54 3.55 4.82 1.35
C LEU A 54 3.14 6.19 1.90
N SER A 55 4.03 6.88 2.62
CA SER A 55 3.77 8.22 3.17
C SER A 55 3.43 9.24 2.08
N SER A 56 4.02 9.10 0.89
CA SER A 56 3.76 9.98 -0.25
C SER A 56 2.30 9.95 -0.73
N PHE A 57 1.53 8.93 -0.37
CA PHE A 57 0.10 8.90 -0.67
C PHE A 57 -0.67 10.03 0.02
N GLY A 58 -0.09 10.69 1.02
CA GLY A 58 -0.67 11.85 1.68
C GLY A 58 -0.84 13.10 0.79
N VAL A 59 -0.22 13.13 -0.39
CA VAL A 59 -0.46 14.19 -1.39
C VAL A 59 -1.41 13.76 -2.52
N ARG A 60 -1.93 12.53 -2.46
CA ARG A 60 -2.90 12.01 -3.43
C ARG A 60 -4.32 12.34 -2.97
N TYR A 61 -5.15 12.74 -3.94
CA TYR A 61 -6.58 12.96 -3.77
C TYR A 61 -7.31 12.37 -4.97
N ALA A 62 -8.46 11.77 -4.71
CA ALA A 62 -9.31 11.18 -5.73
C ALA A 62 -9.73 12.22 -6.79
N ASP A 63 -9.83 11.80 -8.05
CA ASP A 63 -10.29 12.67 -9.13
C ASP A 63 -11.68 13.25 -8.81
N PRO A 64 -11.86 14.59 -8.86
CA PRO A 64 -13.13 15.24 -8.52
C PRO A 64 -14.29 14.85 -9.45
N ARG A 65 -14.01 14.23 -10.60
CA ARG A 65 -15.03 13.72 -11.54
C ARG A 65 -15.62 12.37 -11.12
N LEU A 66 -15.02 11.69 -10.13
CA LEU A 66 -15.61 10.48 -9.55
C LEU A 66 -16.90 10.81 -8.80
N SER A 67 -17.74 9.80 -8.60
CA SER A 67 -18.88 9.91 -7.67
C SER A 67 -18.39 10.27 -6.26
N VAL A 68 -19.24 10.90 -5.45
CA VAL A 68 -18.91 11.22 -4.05
C VAL A 68 -18.46 9.98 -3.28
N GLU A 69 -19.13 8.86 -3.49
CA GLU A 69 -18.79 7.57 -2.89
C GLU A 69 -17.41 7.06 -3.35
N GLY A 70 -17.12 7.13 -4.66
CA GLY A 70 -15.82 6.76 -5.21
C GLY A 70 -14.69 7.63 -4.67
N GLN A 71 -14.92 8.94 -4.54
CA GLN A 71 -13.96 9.87 -3.93
C GLN A 71 -13.71 9.52 -2.46
N GLN A 72 -14.76 9.27 -1.68
CA GLN A 72 -14.64 8.91 -0.27
C GLN A 72 -13.87 7.60 -0.08
N LEU A 73 -14.18 6.58 -0.88
CA LEU A 73 -13.51 5.28 -0.83
C LEU A 73 -12.01 5.42 -1.15
N LEU A 74 -11.69 6.13 -2.24
CA LEU A 74 -10.32 6.26 -2.71
C LEU A 74 -9.47 7.18 -1.80
N ASN A 75 -10.05 8.27 -1.29
CA ASN A 75 -9.36 9.12 -0.31
C ASN A 75 -9.10 8.37 1.01
N ARG A 76 -10.04 7.52 1.45
CA ARG A 76 -9.83 6.67 2.63
C ARG A 76 -8.68 5.69 2.40
N TYR A 77 -8.62 5.09 1.22
CA TYR A 77 -7.50 4.23 0.83
C TYR A 77 -6.16 4.99 0.87
N TYR A 78 -6.08 6.16 0.25
CA TYR A 78 -4.86 6.99 0.27
C TYR A 78 -4.45 7.41 1.69
N SER A 79 -5.40 7.73 2.57
CA SER A 79 -5.11 8.05 3.98
C SER A 79 -4.52 6.86 4.72
N GLN A 80 -5.05 5.66 4.53
CA GLN A 80 -4.52 4.45 5.17
C GLN A 80 -3.09 4.13 4.71
N MET A 81 -2.79 4.32 3.43
CA MET A 81 -1.45 4.15 2.89
C MET A 81 -0.46 5.16 3.49
N LYS A 82 -0.88 6.43 3.55
CA LYS A 82 -0.11 7.49 4.21
C LYS A 82 0.18 7.14 5.67
N GLU A 83 -0.85 6.79 6.43
CA GLU A 83 -0.73 6.49 7.87
C GLU A 83 0.20 5.29 8.12
N LEU A 84 0.06 4.21 7.35
CA LEU A 84 0.96 3.07 7.42
C LEU A 84 2.42 3.48 7.16
N GLY A 85 2.65 4.28 6.13
CA GLY A 85 3.99 4.79 5.80
C GLY A 85 4.59 5.63 6.92
N LEU A 86 3.82 6.57 7.48
CA LEU A 86 4.28 7.44 8.57
C LEU A 86 4.61 6.63 9.83
N ASN A 87 3.79 5.64 10.16
CA ASN A 87 4.00 4.80 11.33
C ASN A 87 5.25 3.91 11.16
N LEU A 88 5.42 3.29 10.00
CA LEU A 88 6.59 2.45 9.68
C LEU A 88 7.91 3.24 9.67
N ASN A 89 7.90 4.48 9.18
CA ASN A 89 9.11 5.30 9.09
C ASN A 89 9.74 5.58 10.48
N ASN A 90 8.93 5.51 11.53
CA ASN A 90 9.36 5.75 12.91
C ASN A 90 9.86 4.48 13.63
N GLN A 91 9.86 3.31 12.98
CA GLN A 91 10.26 2.06 13.62
C GLN A 91 11.73 1.69 13.37
N SER A 92 12.36 1.09 14.38
CA SER A 92 13.64 0.39 14.22
C SER A 92 13.41 -1.07 13.81
N ILE A 93 14.44 -1.73 13.28
CA ILE A 93 14.36 -3.17 12.94
C ILE A 93 14.17 -4.00 14.20
N GLU A 94 14.82 -3.62 15.29
CA GLU A 94 14.73 -4.28 16.59
C GLU A 94 13.31 -4.20 17.16
N SER A 95 12.63 -3.06 16.99
CA SER A 95 11.22 -2.89 17.35
C SER A 95 10.33 -3.80 16.51
N LEU A 96 10.57 -3.85 15.19
CA LEU A 96 9.78 -4.67 14.26
C LEU A 96 9.98 -6.18 14.43
N LYS A 97 11.08 -6.63 15.03
CA LYS A 97 11.28 -8.02 15.49
C LYS A 97 10.47 -8.36 16.74
N GLY A 98 10.04 -7.34 17.49
CA GLY A 98 9.15 -7.54 18.63
C GLY A 98 7.79 -8.04 18.15
N LYS A 99 7.37 -9.23 18.64
CA LYS A 99 6.12 -9.88 18.22
C LYS A 99 4.90 -8.95 18.26
N GLU A 100 4.76 -8.14 19.31
CA GLU A 100 3.65 -7.19 19.44
C GLU A 100 3.65 -6.14 18.33
N THR A 101 4.79 -5.48 18.12
CA THR A 101 4.97 -4.49 17.05
C THR A 101 4.73 -5.11 15.68
N TYR A 102 5.33 -6.28 15.43
CA TYR A 102 5.14 -7.04 14.19
C TYR A 102 3.66 -7.31 13.91
N ASP A 103 2.93 -7.86 14.89
CA ASP A 103 1.51 -8.20 14.75
C ASP A 103 0.65 -6.96 14.47
N ILE A 104 0.97 -5.81 15.09
CA ILE A 104 0.30 -4.53 14.82
C ILE A 104 0.48 -4.13 13.35
N TYR A 105 1.72 -4.09 12.85
CA TYR A 105 1.98 -3.67 11.47
C TYR A 105 1.43 -4.64 10.43
N MET A 106 1.52 -5.95 10.69
CA MET A 106 0.88 -6.95 9.83
C MET A 106 -0.63 -6.81 9.80
N SER A 107 -1.26 -6.45 10.93
CA SER A 107 -2.69 -6.14 10.98
C SER A 107 -3.02 -4.89 10.16
N ASP A 108 -2.22 -3.84 10.26
CA ASP A 108 -2.44 -2.59 9.52
C ASP A 108 -2.23 -2.76 8.00
N ILE A 109 -1.24 -3.55 7.58
CA ILE A 109 -1.07 -3.94 6.17
C ILE A 109 -2.29 -4.71 5.67
N LYS A 110 -2.79 -5.68 6.44
CA LYS A 110 -4.01 -6.42 6.09
C LYS A 110 -5.24 -5.52 5.97
N LYS A 111 -5.38 -4.51 6.84
CA LYS A 111 -6.45 -3.49 6.71
C LYS A 111 -6.31 -2.70 5.40
N GLY A 112 -5.09 -2.30 5.05
CA GLY A 112 -4.79 -1.65 3.77
C GLY A 112 -5.15 -2.53 2.57
N GLN A 113 -4.79 -3.82 2.60
CA GLN A 113 -5.13 -4.80 1.57
C GLN A 113 -6.65 -5.02 1.45
N MET A 114 -7.38 -5.07 2.57
CA MET A 114 -8.84 -5.14 2.55
C MET A 114 -9.47 -3.88 1.93
N MET A 115 -8.92 -2.70 2.21
CA MET A 115 -9.36 -1.45 1.56
C MET A 115 -9.04 -1.45 0.06
N GLN A 116 -7.85 -1.92 -0.32
CA GLN A 116 -7.43 -2.09 -1.70
C GLN A 116 -8.42 -2.99 -2.47
N LYS A 117 -8.86 -4.09 -1.85
CA LYS A 117 -9.86 -4.97 -2.44
C LYS A 117 -11.20 -4.27 -2.66
N LYS A 118 -11.68 -3.48 -1.68
CA LYS A 118 -12.90 -2.68 -1.85
C LYS A 118 -12.77 -1.67 -2.99
N VAL A 119 -11.61 -1.04 -3.14
CA VAL A 119 -11.30 -0.14 -4.26
C VAL A 119 -11.32 -0.90 -5.58
N PHE A 120 -10.70 -2.07 -5.65
CA PHE A 120 -10.73 -2.92 -6.84
C PHE A 120 -12.15 -3.34 -7.21
N ASP A 121 -12.96 -3.76 -6.24
CA ASP A 121 -14.34 -4.17 -6.47
C ASP A 121 -15.20 -3.00 -6.98
N TYR A 122 -15.09 -1.82 -6.33
CA TYR A 122 -15.85 -0.62 -6.69
C TYR A 122 -15.53 -0.14 -8.10
N PHE A 123 -14.24 -0.05 -8.42
CA PHE A 123 -13.79 0.43 -9.72
C PHE A 123 -13.67 -0.68 -10.76
N LYS A 124 -13.90 -1.95 -10.41
CA LYS A 124 -13.74 -3.12 -11.30
C LYS A 124 -12.31 -3.29 -11.83
N VAL A 125 -11.31 -3.03 -10.98
CA VAL A 125 -9.90 -3.28 -11.30
C VAL A 125 -9.63 -4.78 -11.26
N ASN A 126 -9.02 -5.32 -12.32
CA ASN A 126 -8.65 -6.73 -12.38
C ASN A 126 -7.37 -7.00 -11.58
N GLU A 127 -7.51 -7.43 -10.33
CA GLU A 127 -6.39 -7.82 -9.46
C GLU A 127 -5.53 -8.93 -10.07
N GLY A 128 -6.14 -9.93 -10.72
CA GLY A 128 -5.42 -11.04 -11.33
C GLY A 128 -4.43 -10.60 -12.41
N ALA A 129 -4.74 -9.53 -13.14
CA ALA A 129 -3.84 -8.94 -14.13
C ALA A 129 -2.62 -8.25 -13.50
N LEU A 130 -2.68 -7.88 -12.21
CA LEU A 130 -1.55 -7.30 -11.47
C LEU A 130 -0.67 -8.39 -10.86
N GLN A 131 -1.26 -9.49 -10.39
CA GLN A 131 -0.52 -10.64 -9.85
C GLN A 131 0.42 -11.28 -10.88
N GLN A 132 0.01 -11.31 -12.16
CA GLN A 132 0.78 -11.90 -13.27
C GLN A 132 1.95 -11.05 -13.76
N LYS A 133 2.13 -9.83 -13.23
CA LYS A 133 3.17 -8.88 -13.68
C LYS A 133 4.40 -8.82 -12.76
N LYS A 134 4.52 -9.71 -11.77
CA LYS A 134 5.75 -9.88 -10.99
C LYS A 134 6.84 -10.57 -11.80
#